data_AF-A0A2N2SPU8-F1
#
_entry.id   AF-A0A2N2SPU8-F1
#
_cell.length_a   1.000
_cell.length_b   1.000
_cell.length_c   1.000
_cell.angle_alpha   90.00
_cell.angle_beta   90.00
_cell.angle_gamma   90.00
#
_symmetry.space_group_name_H-M   'P 1'
#
loop_
_entity.id
_entity.type
_entity.pdbx_description
1 polymer ?
#
loop_
_entity_poly.entity_id
_entity_poly.type
_entity_poly.pdbx_seq_one_letter_code
_entity_poly.pdbx_strand_id
1 'polypeptide(L)' 'KMGIPFRQMHSWDYSGPYHGFDGFAIFARDMDMTLNNPCWGKQTPPWKAVKPAEEVKAAA' A
#
# COMPACT_ATOMS: atom_id res chain seq x y z
N LYS A 1 -7.62 6.01 4.25
CA LYS A 1 -8.59 5.85 5.36
C LYS A 1 -8.67 4.40 5.86
N MET A 2 -8.82 3.41 4.97
CA MET A 2 -9.00 1.99 5.35
C MET A 2 -7.75 1.12 5.17
N GLY A 3 -6.61 1.68 4.74
CA GLY A 3 -5.39 0.90 4.57
C GLY A 3 -5.33 0.00 3.33
N ILE A 4 -6.19 0.26 2.35
CA ILE A 4 -6.24 -0.49 1.10
C ILE A 4 -5.45 0.28 0.03
N PRO A 5 -4.47 -0.35 -0.64
CA PRO A 5 -3.81 0.22 -1.81
C PRO A 5 -4.81 0.57 -2.91
N PHE A 6 -4.70 1.78 -3.47
CA PHE A 6 -5.67 2.29 -4.44
C PHE A 6 -4.98 3.12 -5.52
N ARG A 7 -5.31 2.83 -6.79
CA ARG A 7 -4.90 3.62 -7.98
C ARG A 7 -6.13 4.08 -8.75
N GLN A 8 -6.14 5.34 -9.19
CA GLN A 8 -7.21 5.90 -9.99
C GLN A 8 -7.14 5.41 -11.44
N MET A 9 -8.10 4.56 -11.82
CA MET A 9 -8.15 3.95 -13.16
C MET A 9 -8.86 4.79 -14.23
N HIS A 10 -8.97 6.10 -14.05
CA HIS A 10 -9.49 7.01 -15.08
C HIS A 10 -8.43 8.01 -15.50
N SER A 11 -7.77 8.64 -14.52
CA SER A 11 -6.72 9.65 -14.71
C SER A 11 -5.31 9.07 -14.61
N TRP A 12 -5.18 7.78 -14.29
CA TRP A 12 -3.91 7.11 -13.99
C TRP A 12 -3.13 7.75 -12.85
N ASP A 13 -3.79 8.38 -11.88
CA ASP A 13 -3.17 9.26 -10.87
C ASP A 13 -2.07 10.15 -11.48
N TYR A 14 -2.40 10.80 -12.60
CA TYR A 14 -1.50 11.73 -13.28
C TYR A 14 -0.22 11.08 -13.85
N SER A 15 -0.23 9.75 -14.01
CA SER A 15 0.80 8.97 -14.72
C SER A 15 0.35 8.62 -16.14
N GLY A 16 0.82 7.51 -16.69
CA GLY A 16 0.50 7.00 -18.03
C GLY A 16 1.57 7.35 -19.08
N PRO A 17 1.38 6.91 -20.34
CA PRO A 17 0.24 6.13 -20.86
C PRO A 17 0.24 4.67 -20.38
N TYR A 18 -0.93 4.02 -20.33
CA TYR A 18 -1.06 2.60 -19.95
C TYR A 18 -1.32 1.68 -21.15
N HIS A 19 -1.72 2.23 -22.29
CA HIS A 19 -1.99 1.43 -23.48
C HIS A 19 -0.71 1.03 -24.22
N GLY A 20 -0.75 -0.14 -24.84
CA GLY A 20 0.36 -0.68 -25.64
C GLY A 20 1.46 -1.32 -24.80
N PHE A 21 2.45 -1.88 -25.49
CA PHE A 21 3.56 -2.59 -24.86
C PHE A 21 4.41 -1.66 -23.97
N ASP A 22 4.72 -0.46 -24.44
CA ASP A 22 5.49 0.52 -23.67
C ASP A 22 4.71 1.01 -22.43
N GLY A 23 3.39 1.18 -22.56
CA GLY A 23 2.53 1.61 -21.46
C GLY A 23 2.39 0.56 -20.35
N PHE A 24 2.56 -0.72 -20.68
CA PHE A 24 2.51 -1.80 -19.68
C PHE A 24 3.63 -1.69 -18.64
N ALA A 25 4.83 -1.24 -19.03
CA ALA A 25 5.93 -1.03 -18.09
C ALA A 25 5.57 0.06 -17.05
N ILE A 26 4.88 1.13 -17.47
CA ILE A 26 4.42 2.20 -16.59
C ILE A 26 3.30 1.70 -15.68
N PHE A 27 2.32 0.97 -16.22
CA PHE A 27 1.27 0.34 -15.45
C PHE A 27 1.84 -0.57 -14.35
N ALA A 28 2.75 -1.48 -14.70
CA ALA A 28 3.35 -2.41 -13.75
C ALA A 28 4.12 -1.70 -12.64
N ARG A 29 4.95 -0.71 -13.00
CA ARG A 29 5.66 0.16 -12.03
C ARG A 29 4.70 0.82 -11.05
N ASP A 30 3.59 1.34 -11.55
CA ASP A 30 2.65 2.12 -10.76
C ASP A 30 1.78 1.26 -9.84
N MET A 31 1.45 0.04 -10.28
CA MET A 31 0.78 -0.94 -9.43
C MET A 31 1.72 -1.38 -8.30
N ASP A 32 2.96 -1.71 -8.61
CA ASP A 32 3.97 -2.13 -7.63
C ASP A 32 4.24 -1.04 -6.58
N MET A 33 4.51 0.19 -7.03
CA MET A 33 4.76 1.34 -6.16
C MET A 33 3.63 1.57 -5.15
N THR A 34 2.39 1.28 -5.57
CA THR A 34 1.21 1.51 -4.73
C THR A 34 0.92 0.34 -3.83
N LEU A 35 0.96 -0.90 -4.33
CA LEU A 35 0.69 -2.10 -3.54
C LEU A 35 1.76 -2.31 -2.46
N ASN A 36 3.03 -2.11 -2.82
CA ASN A 36 4.18 -2.40 -1.96
C ASN A 36 4.72 -1.17 -1.23
N ASN A 37 3.95 -0.07 -1.18
CA ASN A 37 4.40 1.12 -0.47
C ASN A 37 4.60 0.86 1.04
N PRO A 38 5.74 1.23 1.64
CA PRO A 38 5.98 1.02 3.08
C PRO A 38 5.02 1.81 3.98
N CYS A 39 4.27 2.79 3.45
CA CYS A 39 3.27 3.51 4.22
C CYS A 39 2.17 2.59 4.77
N TRP A 40 1.87 1.46 4.09
CA TRP A 40 0.82 0.55 4.53
C TRP A 40 1.15 -0.14 5.86
N GLY A 41 2.43 -0.35 6.15
CA GLY A 41 2.90 -0.85 7.46
C GLY A 41 2.91 0.20 8.57
N LYS A 42 2.53 1.46 8.28
CA LYS A 42 2.60 2.60 9.21
C LYS A 42 1.24 3.19 9.57
N GLN A 43 0.16 2.43 9.36
CA GLN A 43 -1.20 2.89 9.65
C GLN A 43 -1.47 3.02 11.15
N THR A 44 -0.96 2.06 11.94
CA THR A 44 -1.11 2.07 13.40
C THR A 44 -0.02 2.94 14.02
N PRO A 45 -0.37 4.00 14.76
CA PRO A 45 0.62 4.81 15.43
C PRO A 45 1.27 4.04 16.59
N PRO A 46 2.52 4.36 16.96
CA PRO A 46 3.30 3.57 17.92
C PRO A 46 2.69 3.52 19.33
N TRP A 47 1.92 4.53 19.73
CA TRP A 47 1.21 4.54 21.02
C TRP A 47 -0.03 3.64 21.07
N LYS A 48 -0.45 3.06 19.94
CA LYS A 48 -1.52 2.05 19.84
C LYS A 48 -1.00 0.68 19.41
N ALA A 49 0.30 0.55 19.12
CA ALA A 49 0.89 -0.71 18.70
C ALA A 49 0.99 -1.65 19.92
N VAL A 50 0.34 -2.80 19.85
CA VAL A 50 0.48 -3.84 20.87
C VAL A 50 1.90 -4.40 20.75
N LYS A 51 2.66 -4.38 21.85
CA LYS A 51 3.98 -5.00 21.86
C LYS A 51 3.77 -6.53 21.81
N PRO A 52 4.54 -7.29 21.01
CA PRO A 52 4.41 -8.75 20.93
C PRO A 52 4.52 -9.45 22.30
N ALA A 53 5.17 -8.81 23.28
CA ALA A 53 5.31 -9.34 24.63
C ALA A 53 4.05 -9.23 25.51
N GLU A 54 3.06 -8.39 25.15
CA GLU A 54 1.83 -8.22 25.92
C GLU A 54 0.73 -9.21 25.53
N GLU A 55 0.70 -9.69 24.27
CA GLU A 55 -0.27 -10.71 23.83
C GLU A 55 -0.02 -12.07 24.48
N VAL A 56 1.25 -12.43 24.71
CA VAL A 56 1.63 -13.68 25.41
C VAL A 56 1.22 -13.68 26.88
N LYS A 57 1.13 -12.49 27.52
CA LYS A 57 0.71 -12.36 28.93
C LYS A 57 -0.80 -12.24 29.11
N ALA A 58 -1.54 -11.86 28.07
CA ALA A 58 -2.99 -11.76 28.13
C ALA A 58 -3.69 -13.10 27.81
N ALA A 59 -2.97 -14.04 27.18
CA ALA A 59 -3.44 -15.39 26.85
C ALA A 59 -3.02 -16.47 27.86
N ALA A 60 -2.30 -16.08 28.93
CA ALA A 60 -1.86 -16.92 30.05
C ALA A 60 -2.57 -16.48 31.34
#